data_AF-W3AJN0-F1
#
_entry.id   AF-W3AJN0-F1
#
_cell.length_a   1.000
_cell.length_b   1.000
_cell.length_c   1.000
_cell.angle_alpha   90.00
_cell.angle_beta   90.00
_cell.angle_gamma   90.00
#
_symmetry.space_group_name_H-M   'P 1'
#
loop_
_entity.id
_entity.type
_entity.pdbx_description
1 polymer ?
#
loop_
_entity_poly.entity_id
_entity_poly.type
_entity_poly.pdbx_seq_one_letter_code
_entity_poly.pdbx_strand_id
1 'polypeptide(L)'
;QRGVVGATNLNLALQEAFNPAEEEIFMRGRGKVMMPKPCLRRSGFCFRTQDKVMQIKNNYDKEVFNGDIGIIESVDDTDRTLVVNFDGKSVEYDVTELDELVHAYATTIHKAQGSEYPIVVMPVLMNHYVMLQRNLIYTGITRAKKILVLVGTKKALSYAVRNVTVSKRNTMLKERLEAKL
;
A
#
# COMPACT_ATOMS: atom_id res chain seq x y z
N GLN A 1 3.21 -2.73 -10.42
CA GLN A 1 2.98 -1.48 -9.64
C GLN A 1 2.49 -0.32 -10.50
N ARG A 2 2.83 -0.27 -11.80
CA ARG A 2 2.34 0.75 -12.75
C ARG A 2 1.07 0.29 -13.49
N GLY A 3 0.27 1.25 -13.96
CA GLY A 3 -1.01 1.06 -14.66
C GLY A 3 -2.20 1.69 -13.92
N VAL A 4 -3.33 1.89 -14.61
CA VAL A 4 -4.52 2.59 -14.06
C VAL A 4 -5.01 2.00 -12.73
N VAL A 5 -4.93 0.68 -12.59
CA VAL A 5 -5.31 -0.09 -11.38
C VAL A 5 -4.11 -0.64 -10.61
N GLY A 6 -2.91 -0.09 -10.86
CA GLY A 6 -1.73 -0.37 -10.06
C GLY A 6 -1.83 0.28 -8.68
N ALA A 7 -1.13 -0.29 -7.69
CA ALA A 7 -1.14 0.21 -6.31
C ALA A 7 -0.78 1.71 -6.22
N THR A 8 0.15 2.20 -7.04
CA THR A 8 0.50 3.63 -7.06
C THR A 8 -0.68 4.52 -7.45
N ASN A 9 -1.33 4.23 -8.58
CA ASN A 9 -2.47 5.03 -9.04
C ASN A 9 -3.67 4.91 -8.11
N LEU A 10 -3.93 3.72 -7.58
CA LEU A 10 -4.99 3.54 -6.58
C LEU A 10 -4.71 4.35 -5.33
N ASN A 11 -3.48 4.36 -4.82
CA ASN A 11 -3.14 5.19 -3.67
C ASN A 11 -3.36 6.68 -3.94
N LEU A 12 -2.94 7.19 -5.11
CA LEU A 12 -3.17 8.60 -5.47
C LEU A 12 -4.67 8.93 -5.57
N ALA A 13 -5.45 8.07 -6.23
CA ALA A 13 -6.90 8.29 -6.36
C ALA A 13 -7.62 8.20 -5.02
N LEU A 14 -7.24 7.25 -4.15
CA LEU A 14 -7.83 7.09 -2.82
C LEU A 14 -7.40 8.21 -1.87
N GLN A 15 -6.17 8.71 -1.99
CA GLN A 15 -5.72 9.89 -1.27
C GLN A 15 -6.59 11.09 -1.63
N GLU A 16 -6.81 11.38 -2.92
CA GLU A 16 -7.68 12.51 -3.30
C GLU A 16 -9.14 12.32 -2.87
N ALA A 17 -9.64 11.09 -2.84
CA ALA A 17 -11.01 10.80 -2.42
C ALA A 17 -11.21 10.89 -0.90
N PHE A 18 -10.24 10.45 -0.09
CA PHE A 18 -10.37 10.37 1.37
C PHE A 18 -9.64 11.47 2.13
N ASN A 19 -8.58 12.03 1.55
CA ASN A 19 -7.74 13.07 2.12
C ASN A 19 -7.36 14.11 1.04
N PRO A 20 -8.35 14.89 0.55
CA PRO A 20 -8.14 15.85 -0.53
C PRO A 20 -7.08 16.89 -0.18
N ALA A 21 -6.47 17.48 -1.21
CA ALA A 21 -5.39 18.45 -1.07
C ALA A 21 -5.81 19.76 -0.38
N GLU A 22 -7.10 20.05 -0.34
CA GLU A 22 -7.66 21.24 0.28
C GLU A 22 -8.62 20.85 1.42
N GLU A 23 -8.69 21.71 2.43
CA GLU A 23 -9.65 21.60 3.51
C GLU A 23 -10.39 22.90 3.77
N GLU A 24 -11.63 22.76 4.23
CA GLU A 24 -12.44 23.87 4.65
C GLU A 24 -12.02 24.28 6.06
N ILE A 25 -11.56 25.53 6.20
CA ILE A 25 -11.27 26.14 7.50
C ILE A 25 -12.15 27.36 7.72
N PHE A 26 -12.43 27.68 8.98
CA PHE A 26 -13.16 28.88 9.35
C PHE A 26 -12.19 30.03 9.64
N MET A 27 -12.21 31.08 8.82
CA MET A 27 -11.47 32.32 9.06
C MET A 27 -12.40 33.41 9.61
N ARG A 28 -12.06 33.92 10.79
CA ARG A 28 -12.79 35.04 11.41
C ARG A 28 -12.83 36.23 10.45
N GLY A 29 -14.05 36.69 10.12
CA GLY A 29 -14.27 37.81 9.19
C GLY A 29 -14.39 37.44 7.70
N ARG A 30 -14.09 36.20 7.31
CA ARG A 30 -14.27 35.70 5.94
C ARG A 30 -15.20 34.48 5.85
N GLY A 31 -15.52 33.85 6.98
CA GLY A 31 -16.36 32.66 7.01
C GLY A 31 -15.58 31.41 6.62
N LYS A 32 -16.25 30.45 5.96
CA LYS A 32 -15.64 29.20 5.47
C LYS A 32 -14.81 29.49 4.23
N VAL A 33 -13.54 29.10 4.25
CA VAL A 33 -12.60 29.27 3.13
C VAL A 33 -11.91 27.94 2.88
N MET A 34 -11.74 27.60 1.61
CA MET A 34 -10.97 26.43 1.18
C MET A 34 -9.47 26.80 1.17
N MET A 35 -8.65 26.02 1.87
CA MET A 35 -7.20 26.24 1.94
C MET A 35 -6.43 24.95 1.66
N PRO A 36 -5.25 25.04 1.01
CA PRO A 36 -4.42 23.87 0.78
C PRO A 36 -3.87 23.32 2.10
N LYS A 37 -3.91 22.00 2.25
CA LYS A 37 -3.28 21.30 3.38
C LYS A 37 -1.75 21.37 3.24
N PRO A 38 -1.01 21.53 4.35
CA PRO A 38 0.44 21.30 4.36
C PRO A 38 0.75 19.91 3.82
N CYS A 39 1.78 19.80 2.97
CA CYS A 39 2.25 18.50 2.52
C CYS A 39 3.73 18.50 2.22
N LEU A 40 4.39 17.40 2.57
CA LEU A 40 5.80 17.21 2.30
C LEU A 40 5.96 16.36 1.04
N ARG A 41 6.72 16.88 0.06
CA ARG A 41 6.86 16.26 -1.27
C ARG A 41 8.18 15.50 -1.41
N ARG A 42 8.10 14.24 -1.85
CA ARG A 42 9.25 13.41 -2.21
C ARG A 42 8.89 12.42 -3.31
N SER A 43 9.79 12.24 -4.28
CA SER A 43 9.69 11.21 -5.32
C SER A 43 8.35 11.20 -6.10
N GLY A 44 7.75 12.38 -6.29
CA GLY A 44 6.48 12.56 -7.00
C GLY A 44 5.22 12.36 -6.13
N PHE A 45 5.38 12.10 -4.84
CA PHE A 45 4.29 11.98 -3.87
C PHE A 45 4.24 13.20 -2.95
N CYS A 46 3.05 13.51 -2.44
CA CYS A 46 2.76 14.59 -1.49
C CYS A 46 2.13 13.91 -0.27
N PHE A 47 2.84 13.91 0.84
CA PHE A 47 2.42 13.30 2.10
C PHE A 47 1.72 14.35 2.96
N ARG A 48 0.48 14.06 3.35
CA ARG A 48 -0.39 14.95 4.10
C ARG A 48 -0.70 14.35 5.46
N THR A 49 -1.00 15.20 6.43
CA THR A 49 -1.60 14.76 7.70
C THR A 49 -2.82 13.89 7.42
N GLN A 50 -3.00 12.83 8.23
CA GLN A 50 -3.98 11.75 8.10
C GLN A 50 -3.75 10.77 6.95
N ASP A 51 -2.70 10.90 6.15
CA ASP A 51 -2.39 9.87 5.16
C ASP A 51 -2.01 8.55 5.83
N LYS A 52 -2.57 7.47 5.29
CA LYS A 52 -2.14 6.12 5.63
C LYS A 52 -0.87 5.79 4.85
N VAL A 53 0.19 5.44 5.55
CA VAL A 53 1.50 5.11 4.98
C VAL A 53 1.99 3.74 5.45
N MET A 54 2.99 3.21 4.77
CA MET A 54 3.66 1.97 5.11
C MET A 54 5.17 2.15 4.97
N GLN A 55 5.91 1.70 5.97
CA GLN A 55 7.37 1.63 5.95
C GLN A 55 7.80 0.53 4.98
N ILE A 56 8.76 0.82 4.08
CA ILE A 56 9.22 -0.13 3.06
C ILE A 56 10.64 -0.64 3.27
N LYS A 57 11.34 -0.15 4.29
CA LYS A 57 12.71 -0.53 4.65
C LYS A 57 12.85 -0.60 6.16
N ASN A 58 13.59 -1.58 6.68
CA ASN A 58 13.83 -1.64 8.13
C ASN A 58 14.72 -0.47 8.56
N ASN A 59 14.29 0.23 9.60
CA ASN A 59 15.06 1.27 10.26
C ASN A 59 15.16 0.87 11.74
N TYR A 60 16.34 0.38 12.13
CA TYR A 60 16.57 -0.16 13.47
C TYR A 60 16.71 0.95 14.52
N ASP A 61 17.23 2.12 14.14
CA ASP A 61 17.38 3.26 15.05
C ASP A 61 16.02 3.81 15.48
N LYS A 62 15.06 3.83 14.55
CA LYS A 62 13.67 4.23 14.81
C LYS A 62 12.78 3.07 15.24
N GLU A 63 13.31 1.84 15.22
CA GLU A 63 12.60 0.57 15.43
C GLU A 63 11.25 0.52 14.69
N VAL A 64 11.30 0.74 13.38
CA VAL A 64 10.19 0.56 12.43
C VAL A 64 10.64 -0.36 11.31
N PHE A 65 9.76 -1.27 10.89
CA PHE A 65 10.11 -2.37 10.01
C PHE A 65 9.30 -2.35 8.72
N ASN A 66 9.86 -2.98 7.69
CA ASN A 66 9.20 -3.10 6.39
C ASN A 66 7.86 -3.83 6.53
N GLY A 67 6.78 -3.16 6.14
CA GLY A 67 5.42 -3.64 6.26
C GLY A 67 4.61 -2.97 7.37
N ASP A 68 5.27 -2.25 8.29
CA ASP A 68 4.57 -1.50 9.34
C ASP A 68 3.70 -0.41 8.69
N ILE A 69 2.46 -0.34 9.14
CA ILE A 69 1.46 0.61 8.63
C ILE A 69 1.23 1.67 9.70
N GLY A 70 1.28 2.92 9.28
CA GLY A 70 1.06 4.07 10.15
C GLY A 70 0.15 5.12 9.54
N ILE A 71 -0.16 6.13 10.35
CA ILE A 71 -0.93 7.32 9.96
C ILE A 71 -0.05 8.54 10.22
N ILE A 72 0.03 9.46 9.26
CA ILE A 72 0.73 10.73 9.45
C ILE A 72 -0.06 11.60 10.43
N GLU A 73 0.52 11.94 11.58
CA GLU A 73 -0.10 12.77 12.61
C GLU A 73 0.07 14.26 12.34
N SER A 74 1.23 14.64 11.82
CA SER A 74 1.55 16.03 11.50
C SER A 74 2.55 16.12 10.36
N VAL A 75 2.52 17.26 9.67
CA VAL A 75 3.48 17.63 8.63
C VAL A 75 3.91 19.06 8.91
N ASP A 76 5.22 19.28 9.01
CA ASP A 76 5.82 20.60 9.11
C ASP A 76 6.53 20.93 7.79
N ASP A 77 5.99 21.90 7.05
CA ASP A 77 6.56 22.35 5.77
C ASP A 77 7.79 23.26 5.98
N THR A 78 7.90 23.91 7.15
CA THR A 78 9.01 24.81 7.48
C THR A 78 10.25 24.01 7.83
N ASP A 79 10.11 23.08 8.77
CA ASP A 79 11.20 22.21 9.22
C ASP A 79 11.41 21.02 8.27
N ARG A 80 10.50 20.85 7.30
CA ARG A 80 10.52 19.76 6.31
C ARG A 80 10.52 18.38 6.96
N THR A 81 9.73 18.22 8.02
CA THR A 81 9.54 16.98 8.74
C THR A 81 8.08 16.53 8.72
N LEU A 82 7.85 15.25 9.02
CA LEU A 82 6.52 14.74 9.34
C LEU A 82 6.61 13.70 10.43
N VAL A 83 5.51 13.50 11.17
CA VAL A 83 5.42 12.49 12.22
C VAL A 83 4.43 11.42 11.79
N VAL A 84 4.85 10.16 11.86
CA VAL A 84 4.01 8.99 11.58
C VAL A 84 3.78 8.22 12.86
N ASN A 85 2.53 7.92 13.16
CA ASN A 85 2.16 7.02 14.24
C ASN A 85 2.02 5.59 13.70
N PHE A 86 2.94 4.73 14.12
CA PHE A 86 2.91 3.29 13.90
C PHE A 86 2.38 2.61 15.17
N ASP A 87 1.07 2.36 15.21
CA ASP A 87 0.39 1.63 16.29
C ASP A 87 0.73 2.12 17.72
N GLY A 88 0.61 3.43 17.92
CA GLY A 88 0.88 4.12 19.19
C GLY A 88 2.31 4.67 19.32
N LYS A 89 3.21 4.37 18.38
CA LYS A 89 4.57 4.91 18.35
C LYS A 89 4.69 6.03 17.32
N SER A 90 4.82 7.26 17.78
CA SER A 90 5.09 8.42 16.93
C SER A 90 6.58 8.46 16.54
N VAL A 91 6.85 8.47 15.25
CA VAL A 91 8.20 8.47 14.66
C VAL A 91 8.31 9.64 13.70
N GLU A 92 9.27 10.52 13.94
CA GLU A 92 9.55 11.67 13.08
C GLU A 92 10.41 11.24 11.88
N TYR A 93 10.14 11.84 10.72
CA TYR A 93 10.89 11.67 9.48
C TYR A 93 11.28 13.03 8.92
N ASP A 94 12.56 13.17 8.57
CA ASP A 94 13.02 14.24 7.70
C ASP A 94 12.65 13.95 6.24
N VAL A 95 12.51 15.00 5.43
CA VAL A 95 12.19 14.88 4.00
C VAL A 95 13.13 13.96 3.21
N THR A 96 14.39 13.82 3.64
CA THR A 96 15.38 12.93 3.02
C THR A 96 15.11 11.45 3.29
N GLU A 97 14.35 11.14 4.33
CA GLU A 97 14.00 9.78 4.76
C GLU A 97 12.67 9.29 4.15
N LEU A 98 11.90 10.18 3.50
CA LEU A 98 10.57 9.83 2.97
C LEU A 98 10.59 8.80 1.83
N ASP A 99 11.75 8.51 1.25
CA ASP A 99 11.89 7.38 0.31
C ASP A 99 11.69 6.02 1.01
N GLU A 100 11.68 5.99 2.36
CA GLU A 100 11.34 4.80 3.16
C GLU A 100 9.84 4.63 3.41
N LEU A 101 9.00 5.59 2.99
CA LEU A 101 7.54 5.56 3.15
C LEU A 101 6.83 5.49 1.79
N VAL A 102 5.70 4.78 1.77
CA VAL A 102 4.75 4.80 0.65
C VAL A 102 3.33 4.92 1.16
N HIS A 103 2.43 5.55 0.40
CA HIS A 103 0.99 5.49 0.68
C HIS A 103 0.49 4.04 0.75
N ALA A 104 -0.43 3.81 1.68
CA ALA A 104 -0.93 2.48 2.04
C ALA A 104 -2.47 2.41 2.10
N TYR A 105 -3.16 3.26 1.33
CA TYR A 105 -4.59 3.11 1.04
C TYR A 105 -4.87 1.84 0.24
N ALA A 106 -3.98 1.49 -0.69
CA ALA A 106 -3.99 0.24 -1.44
C ALA A 106 -2.60 -0.41 -1.40
N THR A 107 -2.54 -1.73 -1.29
CA THR A 107 -1.29 -2.49 -1.31
C THR A 107 -1.34 -3.60 -2.35
N THR A 108 -0.19 -4.22 -2.61
CA THR A 108 -0.12 -5.39 -3.50
C THR A 108 -0.30 -6.68 -2.70
N ILE A 109 -0.81 -7.73 -3.34
CA ILE A 109 -1.00 -9.05 -2.69
C ILE A 109 0.31 -9.57 -2.08
N HIS A 110 1.45 -9.34 -2.75
CA HIS A 110 2.77 -9.73 -2.24
C HIS A 110 3.14 -9.01 -0.94
N LYS A 111 2.88 -7.70 -0.86
CA LYS A 111 3.13 -6.91 0.36
C LYS A 111 2.13 -7.20 1.49
N ALA A 112 0.98 -7.79 1.17
CA ALA A 112 -0.01 -8.23 2.16
C ALA A 112 0.19 -9.68 2.64
N GLN A 113 1.28 -10.36 2.24
CA GLN A 113 1.56 -11.72 2.69
C GLN A 113 1.77 -11.74 4.21
N GLY A 114 1.11 -12.67 4.89
CA GLY A 114 1.11 -12.74 6.36
C GLY A 114 0.07 -11.85 7.05
N SER A 115 -0.42 -10.79 6.40
CA SER A 115 -1.48 -9.92 6.93
C SER A 115 -2.88 -10.43 6.57
N GLU A 116 -3.87 -10.15 7.41
CA GLU A 116 -5.28 -10.47 7.13
C GLU A 116 -6.19 -9.31 7.52
N TYR A 117 -7.23 -9.08 6.73
CA TYR A 117 -8.14 -7.94 6.89
C TYR A 117 -9.59 -8.42 6.98
N PRO A 118 -10.45 -7.78 7.80
CA PRO A 118 -11.87 -8.13 7.86
C PRO A 118 -12.56 -8.11 6.49
N ILE A 119 -12.24 -7.09 5.69
CA ILE A 119 -12.80 -6.87 4.36
C ILE A 119 -11.65 -6.59 3.38
N VAL A 120 -11.67 -7.26 2.23
CA VAL A 120 -10.72 -7.01 1.14
C VAL A 120 -11.49 -6.67 -0.13
N VAL A 121 -11.11 -5.55 -0.77
CA VAL A 121 -11.55 -5.20 -2.12
C VAL A 121 -10.39 -5.47 -3.07
N MET A 122 -10.55 -6.41 -3.99
CA MET A 122 -9.49 -6.88 -4.88
C MET A 122 -9.85 -6.64 -6.35
N PRO A 123 -9.19 -5.70 -7.04
CA PRO A 123 -9.32 -5.55 -8.49
C PRO A 123 -8.73 -6.74 -9.25
N VAL A 124 -9.51 -7.36 -10.15
CA VAL A 124 -9.11 -8.49 -11.00
C VAL A 124 -9.44 -8.18 -12.46
N LEU A 125 -8.46 -7.62 -13.16
CA LEU A 125 -8.63 -7.07 -14.51
C LEU A 125 -7.61 -7.66 -15.50
N MET A 126 -7.99 -7.72 -16.78
CA MET A 126 -7.12 -8.24 -17.84
C MET A 126 -5.86 -7.37 -18.07
N ASN A 127 -5.88 -6.10 -17.69
CA ASN A 127 -4.73 -5.19 -17.79
C ASN A 127 -3.51 -5.65 -16.97
N HIS A 128 -3.68 -6.65 -16.08
CA HIS A 128 -2.63 -7.27 -15.30
C HIS A 128 -2.43 -8.76 -15.64
N TYR A 129 -2.71 -9.16 -16.88
CA TYR A 129 -2.74 -10.59 -17.28
C TYR A 129 -1.49 -11.39 -16.93
N VAL A 130 -0.29 -10.79 -16.96
CA VAL A 130 0.98 -11.45 -16.57
C VAL A 130 0.95 -11.92 -15.12
N MET A 131 0.30 -11.15 -14.23
CA MET A 131 0.17 -11.46 -12.81
C MET A 131 -1.06 -12.31 -12.49
N LEU A 132 -1.94 -12.58 -13.47
CA LEU A 132 -3.12 -13.43 -13.27
C LEU A 132 -2.71 -14.91 -13.21
N GLN A 133 -2.19 -15.31 -12.05
CA GLN A 133 -1.80 -16.68 -11.72
C GLN A 133 -2.68 -17.22 -10.57
N ARG A 134 -2.93 -18.53 -10.57
CA ARG A 134 -3.81 -19.17 -9.58
C ARG A 134 -3.33 -18.94 -8.14
N ASN A 135 -2.04 -19.09 -7.88
CA ASN A 135 -1.42 -18.89 -6.57
C ASN A 135 -1.58 -17.44 -6.07
N LEU A 136 -1.45 -16.44 -6.95
CA LEU A 136 -1.61 -15.04 -6.57
C LEU A 136 -3.06 -14.73 -6.19
N ILE A 137 -4.02 -15.20 -6.99
CA ILE A 137 -5.45 -15.03 -6.68
C ILE A 137 -5.82 -15.74 -5.38
N TYR A 138 -5.36 -16.98 -5.19
CA TYR A 138 -5.56 -17.72 -3.95
C TYR A 138 -5.01 -16.96 -2.73
N THR A 139 -3.79 -16.43 -2.85
CA THR A 139 -3.18 -15.62 -1.80
C THR A 139 -4.02 -14.38 -1.50
N GLY A 140 -4.49 -13.66 -2.52
CA GLY A 140 -5.35 -12.48 -2.35
C GLY A 140 -6.70 -12.79 -1.70
N ILE A 141 -7.36 -13.89 -2.11
CA ILE A 141 -8.62 -14.36 -1.52
C ILE A 141 -8.44 -14.64 -0.03
N THR A 142 -7.39 -15.38 0.33
CA THR A 142 -7.08 -15.76 1.72
C THR A 142 -6.58 -14.60 2.60
N ARG A 143 -6.51 -13.35 2.09
CA ARG A 143 -6.29 -12.17 2.95
C ARG A 143 -7.59 -11.66 3.59
N ALA A 144 -8.75 -12.06 3.07
CA ALA A 144 -10.05 -11.65 3.59
C ALA A 144 -10.54 -12.59 4.71
N LYS A 145 -10.78 -12.05 5.91
CA LYS A 145 -11.32 -12.82 7.05
C LYS A 145 -12.84 -13.01 6.98
N LYS A 146 -13.57 -11.99 6.51
CA LYS A 146 -15.04 -12.00 6.51
C LYS A 146 -15.63 -11.77 5.13
N ILE A 147 -15.22 -10.70 4.46
CA ILE A 147 -15.81 -10.30 3.18
C ILE A 147 -14.71 -10.08 2.14
N LEU A 148 -14.91 -10.66 0.96
CA LEU A 148 -14.10 -10.41 -0.23
C LEU A 148 -14.98 -9.81 -1.33
N VAL A 149 -14.58 -8.65 -1.83
CA VAL A 149 -15.21 -8.00 -2.98
C VAL A 149 -14.23 -8.06 -4.16
N LEU A 150 -14.60 -8.79 -5.21
CA LEU A 150 -13.81 -8.86 -6.44
C LEU A 150 -14.34 -7.84 -7.45
N VAL A 151 -13.48 -6.91 -7.88
CA VAL A 151 -13.86 -5.85 -8.84
C VAL A 151 -13.19 -6.13 -10.18
N GLY A 152 -13.97 -6.51 -11.19
CA GLY A 152 -13.44 -6.73 -12.54
C GLY A 152 -14.29 -7.65 -13.40
N THR A 153 -13.65 -8.45 -14.24
CA THR A 153 -14.36 -9.26 -15.24
C THR A 153 -14.30 -10.74 -14.92
N LYS A 154 -15.39 -11.48 -15.21
CA LYS A 154 -15.42 -12.95 -15.12
C LYS A 154 -14.31 -13.60 -15.97
N LYS A 155 -13.97 -12.98 -17.11
CA LYS A 155 -12.87 -13.41 -17.99
C LYS A 155 -11.52 -13.40 -17.28
N ALA A 156 -11.18 -12.31 -16.59
CA ALA A 156 -9.91 -12.19 -15.85
C ALA A 156 -9.81 -13.23 -14.74
N LEU A 157 -10.89 -13.42 -13.97
CA LEU A 157 -10.93 -14.45 -12.92
C LEU A 157 -10.77 -15.86 -13.51
N SER A 158 -11.53 -16.18 -14.57
CA SER A 158 -11.43 -17.49 -15.23
C SER A 158 -10.04 -17.75 -15.81
N TYR A 159 -9.38 -16.72 -16.35
CA TYR A 159 -8.02 -16.83 -16.85
C TYR A 159 -7.06 -17.15 -15.70
N ALA A 160 -7.13 -16.39 -14.61
CA ALA A 160 -6.23 -16.56 -13.47
C ALA A 160 -6.37 -17.95 -12.81
N VAL A 161 -7.61 -18.44 -12.66
CA VAL A 161 -7.87 -19.77 -12.07
C VAL A 161 -7.32 -20.88 -12.96
N ARG A 162 -7.35 -20.75 -14.29
CA ARG A 162 -6.80 -21.76 -15.22
C ARG A 162 -5.28 -21.67 -15.35
N ASN A 163 -4.68 -20.53 -15.01
CA ASN A 163 -3.25 -20.32 -15.14
C ASN A 163 -2.46 -20.95 -13.98
N VAL A 164 -2.15 -22.25 -14.12
CA VAL A 164 -1.38 -23.05 -13.15
C VAL A 164 0.12 -23.03 -13.45
N THR A 165 0.62 -22.04 -14.20
CA THR A 165 2.08 -21.90 -14.39
C THR A 165 2.74 -21.47 -13.08
N VAL A 166 2.96 -22.45 -12.20
CA VAL A 166 4.06 -22.39 -11.25
C VAL A 166 5.30 -22.53 -12.13
N SER A 167 6.01 -21.43 -12.36
CA SER A 167 7.32 -21.50 -13.03
C SER A 167 8.11 -22.62 -12.36
N LYS A 168 8.58 -23.63 -13.11
CA LYS A 168 9.48 -24.65 -12.55
C LYS A 168 10.59 -23.90 -11.82
N ARG A 169 10.63 -24.05 -10.48
CA ARG A 169 11.67 -23.41 -9.67
C ARG A 169 12.90 -24.28 -9.79
N ASN A 170 13.99 -23.70 -10.27
CA ASN A 170 15.27 -24.39 -10.32
C ASN A 170 15.80 -24.52 -8.88
N THR A 171 15.66 -25.70 -8.31
CA THR A 171 16.14 -26.05 -6.96
C THR A 171 16.61 -27.50 -6.96
N MET A 172 17.72 -27.79 -6.25
CA MET A 172 18.23 -29.14 -6.01
C MET A 172 17.90 -29.65 -4.60
N LEU A 173 17.01 -28.96 -3.88
CA LEU A 173 16.75 -29.27 -2.48
C LEU A 173 16.15 -30.68 -2.33
N LYS A 174 15.26 -31.07 -3.25
CA LYS A 174 14.62 -32.39 -3.22
C LYS A 174 15.67 -33.49 -3.40
N GLU A 175 16.50 -33.36 -4.43
CA GLU A 175 17.56 -34.30 -4.78
C GLU A 175 18.58 -34.44 -3.66
N ARG A 176 18.93 -33.33 -2.98
CA ARG A 176 19.85 -33.34 -1.83
C ARG A 176 19.27 -33.99 -0.57
N LEU A 177 17.96 -33.97 -0.39
CA LEU A 177 17.29 -34.65 0.73
C LEU A 177 17.19 -36.15 0.47
N GLU A 178 16.90 -36.55 -0.77
CA GLU A 178 16.81 -37.95 -1.18
C GLU A 178 18.18 -38.65 -1.19
N ALA A 179 19.27 -37.94 -1.52
CA ALA A 179 20.63 -38.50 -1.49
C ALA A 179 21.23 -38.72 -0.08
N LYS A 180 20.53 -38.31 0.99
CA LYS A 180 20.95 -38.47 2.39
C LYS A 180 20.17 -39.56 3.15
N LEU A 181 19.19 -40.19 2.51
CA LEU A 181 18.46 -41.37 2.99
C LEU A 181 19.00 -42.63 2.31
#